data_AF-A0A6C0DJ69-F1
#
_entry.id   AF-A0A6C0DJ69-F1
#
_cell.length_a   1.000
_cell.length_b   1.000
_cell.length_c   1.000
_cell.angle_alpha   90.00
_cell.angle_beta   90.00
_cell.angle_gamma   90.00
#
_symmetry.space_group_name_H-M   'P 1'
#
loop_
_entity.id
_entity.type
_entity.pdbx_description
1 polymer ?
#
loop_
_entity_poly.entity_id
_entity_poly.type
_entity_poly.pdbx_seq_one_letter_code
_entity_poly.pdbx_strand_id
1 'polypeptide(L)'
;MLSFYNWKNQFAYVGPGCNKEQEGTMEEAMLIFFYEGISPWIKNIGYKWSRDDNYIAKNFVHLCYMIHTTTDMYGKDLKIPKPKHRDFQEDRETFDFFVDTIQLIDFLEPWNFRSEVVGTRFEHLIREFCYVWIDVTSGKPGAFTQSIFDAEAEAEAEEETSGPDTTSKKKWDLY
;
A
#
# COMPACT_ATOMS: atom_id res chain seq x y z
N MET A 1 4.78 -28.09 -10.25
CA MET A 1 4.68 -26.62 -10.15
C MET A 1 4.05 -26.12 -11.44
N LEU A 2 2.93 -25.41 -11.35
CA LEU A 2 2.24 -24.85 -12.51
C LEU A 2 3.15 -23.81 -13.18
N SER A 3 3.29 -23.81 -14.51
CA SER A 3 4.11 -22.80 -15.19
C SER A 3 3.40 -21.45 -15.19
N PHE A 4 4.16 -20.36 -15.28
CA PHE A 4 3.57 -19.01 -15.37
C PHE A 4 2.60 -18.88 -16.54
N TYR A 5 2.97 -19.41 -17.72
CA TYR A 5 2.09 -19.42 -18.88
C TYR A 5 0.79 -20.19 -18.62
N ASN A 6 0.85 -21.37 -18.00
CA ASN A 6 -0.35 -22.14 -17.71
C ASN A 6 -1.23 -21.42 -16.70
N TRP A 7 -0.64 -20.86 -15.64
CA TRP A 7 -1.36 -20.13 -14.61
C TRP A 7 -2.11 -18.92 -15.16
N LYS A 8 -1.45 -18.10 -16.00
CA LYS A 8 -2.09 -16.92 -16.60
C LYS A 8 -3.35 -17.25 -17.38
N ASN A 9 -3.36 -18.40 -18.07
CA ASN A 9 -4.47 -18.84 -18.90
C ASN A 9 -5.49 -19.71 -18.15
N GLN A 10 -5.35 -19.90 -16.83
CA GLN A 10 -6.38 -20.60 -16.05
C GLN A 10 -7.65 -19.78 -16.02
N PHE A 11 -8.77 -20.50 -16.00
CA PHE A 11 -10.08 -19.91 -15.75
C PHE A 11 -10.07 -19.15 -14.42
N ALA A 12 -10.58 -17.93 -14.45
CA ALA A 12 -10.86 -17.13 -13.27
C ALA A 12 -12.11 -16.29 -13.52
N TYR A 13 -12.84 -15.97 -12.45
CA TYR A 13 -13.75 -14.84 -12.50
C TYR A 13 -12.94 -13.56 -12.50
N VAL A 14 -13.40 -12.48 -13.12
CA VAL A 14 -12.72 -11.18 -13.15
C VAL A 14 -13.35 -10.13 -12.24
N GLY A 15 -14.64 -10.28 -11.90
CA GLY A 15 -15.37 -9.42 -10.98
C GLY A 15 -16.01 -10.16 -9.79
N PRO A 16 -16.58 -9.40 -8.84
CA PRO A 16 -17.25 -9.97 -7.68
C PRO A 16 -18.58 -10.64 -8.08
N GLY A 17 -18.96 -11.69 -7.35
CA GLY A 17 -20.24 -12.38 -7.55
C GLY A 17 -20.20 -13.60 -8.50
N CYS A 18 -19.03 -13.94 -9.05
CA CYS A 18 -18.80 -15.17 -9.83
C CYS A 18 -19.82 -15.38 -10.97
N ASN A 19 -20.18 -14.30 -11.67
CA ASN A 19 -21.16 -14.35 -12.76
C ASN A 19 -20.52 -14.85 -14.06
N LYS A 20 -21.29 -15.55 -14.90
CA LYS A 20 -20.83 -16.06 -16.21
C LYS A 20 -20.31 -14.96 -17.16
N GLU A 21 -20.87 -13.76 -17.05
CA GLU A 21 -20.45 -12.59 -17.84
C GLU A 21 -19.09 -12.03 -17.40
N GLN A 22 -18.57 -12.50 -16.27
CA GLN A 22 -17.29 -12.10 -15.69
C GLN A 22 -16.30 -13.27 -15.70
N GLU A 23 -16.46 -14.23 -16.60
CA GLU A 23 -15.48 -15.28 -16.84
C GLU A 23 -14.33 -14.73 -17.68
N GLY A 24 -13.10 -15.10 -17.30
CA GLY A 24 -11.90 -14.73 -18.02
C GLY A 24 -10.72 -15.58 -17.60
N THR A 25 -9.54 -15.02 -17.80
CA THR A 25 -8.27 -15.63 -17.44
C THR A 25 -7.75 -15.07 -16.12
N MET A 26 -6.87 -15.83 -15.47
CA MET A 26 -6.16 -15.38 -14.27
C MET A 26 -5.38 -14.09 -14.53
N GLU A 27 -4.77 -13.95 -15.71
CA GLU A 27 -4.12 -12.70 -16.10
C GLU A 27 -5.09 -11.52 -16.12
N GLU A 28 -6.26 -11.67 -16.76
CA GLU A 28 -7.28 -10.61 -16.79
C GLU A 28 -7.78 -10.25 -15.39
N ALA A 29 -8.03 -11.25 -14.53
CA ALA A 29 -8.44 -11.03 -13.16
C ALA A 29 -7.41 -10.21 -12.36
N MET A 30 -6.11 -10.51 -12.50
CA MET A 30 -5.05 -9.77 -11.82
C MET A 30 -4.81 -8.40 -12.43
N LEU A 31 -4.98 -8.25 -13.75
CA LEU A 31 -4.90 -6.94 -14.41
C LEU A 31 -6.05 -6.03 -13.97
N ILE A 32 -7.27 -6.55 -13.84
CA ILE A 32 -8.40 -5.79 -13.28
C ILE A 32 -8.10 -5.37 -11.85
N PHE A 33 -7.61 -6.27 -11.01
CA PHE A 33 -7.18 -5.91 -9.65
C PHE A 33 -6.12 -4.80 -9.65
N PHE A 34 -5.18 -4.83 -10.60
CA PHE A 34 -4.17 -3.78 -10.73
C PHE A 34 -4.76 -2.45 -11.21
N TYR A 35 -5.51 -2.43 -12.32
CA TYR A 35 -5.96 -1.20 -12.96
C TYR A 35 -7.16 -0.55 -12.28
N GLU A 36 -8.03 -1.34 -11.66
CA GLU A 36 -9.23 -0.84 -10.98
C GLU A 36 -9.04 -0.75 -9.46
N GLY A 37 -8.07 -1.47 -8.89
CA GLY A 37 -7.74 -1.43 -7.46
C GLY A 37 -6.46 -0.66 -7.17
N ILE A 38 -5.32 -1.30 -7.42
CA ILE A 38 -4.00 -0.83 -6.93
C ILE A 38 -3.59 0.51 -7.55
N SER A 39 -3.70 0.65 -8.87
CA SER A 39 -3.26 1.86 -9.58
C SER A 39 -4.07 3.10 -9.16
N PRO A 40 -5.42 3.05 -9.08
CA PRO A 40 -6.20 4.14 -8.50
C PRO A 40 -5.87 4.43 -7.04
N TRP A 41 -5.71 3.40 -6.21
CA TRP A 41 -5.38 3.57 -4.80
C TRP A 41 -4.06 4.33 -4.59
N ILE A 42 -3.00 3.93 -5.29
CA ILE A 42 -1.68 4.61 -5.23
C ILE A 42 -1.73 6.04 -5.79
N LYS A 43 -2.52 6.27 -6.85
CA LYS A 43 -2.70 7.62 -7.40
C LYS A 43 -3.51 8.53 -6.46
N ASN A 44 -4.48 7.99 -5.73
CA ASN A 44 -5.31 8.74 -4.78
C ASN A 44 -4.51 9.26 -3.58
N ILE A 45 -3.52 8.49 -3.11
CA ILE A 45 -2.58 8.94 -2.06
C ILE A 45 -1.46 9.86 -2.60
N GLY A 46 -1.53 10.24 -3.89
CA GLY A 46 -0.67 11.25 -4.49
C GLY A 46 0.62 10.73 -5.12
N TYR A 47 0.86 9.42 -5.13
CA TYR A 47 2.01 8.83 -5.81
C TYR A 47 1.72 8.56 -7.28
N LYS A 48 2.79 8.56 -8.08
CA LYS A 48 2.80 8.07 -9.44
C LYS A 48 3.64 6.81 -9.53
N TRP A 49 3.40 6.06 -10.57
CA TRP A 49 4.25 4.95 -10.95
C TRP A 49 5.58 5.43 -11.55
N SER A 50 6.68 4.77 -11.19
CA SER A 50 8.03 5.06 -11.69
C SER A 50 8.22 4.74 -13.18
N ARG A 51 7.30 3.98 -13.77
CA ARG A 51 7.26 3.56 -15.18
C ARG A 51 5.82 3.50 -15.68
N ASP A 52 5.68 3.21 -16.97
CA ASP A 52 4.38 2.95 -17.60
C ASP A 52 3.57 1.89 -16.84
N ASP A 53 2.27 2.14 -16.70
CA ASP A 53 1.35 1.28 -15.97
C ASP A 53 1.38 -0.16 -16.51
N ASN A 54 1.50 -0.38 -17.82
CA ASN A 54 1.54 -1.75 -18.39
C ASN A 54 2.81 -2.50 -18.01
N TYR A 55 3.93 -1.78 -17.88
CA TYR A 55 5.17 -2.39 -17.44
C TYR A 55 5.04 -2.87 -15.98
N ILE A 56 4.44 -2.06 -15.12
CA ILE A 56 4.25 -2.40 -13.71
C ILE A 56 3.18 -3.48 -13.54
N ALA A 57 2.07 -3.40 -14.27
CA ALA A 57 1.02 -4.41 -14.28
C ALA A 57 1.57 -5.81 -14.60
N LYS A 58 2.48 -5.94 -15.58
CA LYS A 58 3.14 -7.22 -15.88
C LYS A 58 3.98 -7.76 -14.72
N ASN A 59 4.67 -6.87 -14.00
CA ASN A 59 5.44 -7.26 -12.81
C ASN A 59 4.50 -7.63 -11.64
N PHE A 60 3.36 -6.96 -11.52
CA PHE A 60 2.32 -7.28 -10.54
C PHE A 60 1.72 -8.66 -10.80
N VAL A 61 1.34 -8.98 -12.05
CA VAL A 61 0.85 -10.31 -12.43
C VAL A 61 1.89 -11.39 -12.09
N HIS A 62 3.18 -11.10 -12.27
CA HIS A 62 4.24 -12.02 -11.88
C HIS A 62 4.33 -12.21 -10.35
N LEU A 63 4.16 -11.14 -9.57
CA LEU A 63 4.07 -11.24 -8.11
C LEU A 63 2.89 -12.13 -7.69
N CYS A 64 1.70 -11.92 -8.26
CA CYS A 64 0.51 -12.72 -7.95
C CYS A 64 0.74 -14.21 -8.22
N TYR A 65 1.40 -14.54 -9.34
CA TYR A 65 1.82 -15.91 -9.63
C TYR A 65 2.78 -16.47 -8.57
N MET A 66 3.78 -15.68 -8.16
CA MET A 66 4.74 -16.09 -7.13
C MET A 66 4.06 -16.34 -5.78
N ILE A 67 3.11 -15.47 -5.40
CA ILE A 67 2.27 -15.63 -4.21
C ILE A 67 1.50 -16.93 -4.31
N HIS A 68 0.65 -17.07 -5.33
CA HIS A 68 -0.21 -18.23 -5.53
C HIS A 68 0.55 -19.56 -5.49
N THR A 69 1.71 -19.62 -6.17
CA THR A 69 2.52 -20.86 -6.22
C THR A 69 3.36 -21.12 -4.97
N THR A 70 3.42 -20.18 -4.03
CA THR A 70 4.22 -20.29 -2.79
C THR A 70 3.34 -20.34 -1.53
N THR A 71 2.06 -19.98 -1.60
CA THR A 71 1.13 -19.93 -0.45
C THR A 71 1.17 -21.23 0.37
N ASP A 72 1.13 -22.38 -0.31
CA ASP A 72 1.10 -23.71 0.33
C ASP A 72 2.49 -24.32 0.62
N MET A 73 3.57 -23.60 0.29
CA MET A 73 4.94 -24.06 0.56
C MET A 73 5.37 -23.67 1.97
N TYR A 74 5.24 -24.60 2.92
CA TYR A 74 5.70 -24.40 4.30
C TYR A 74 7.17 -23.98 4.38
N GLY A 75 7.45 -22.93 5.15
CA GLY A 75 8.80 -22.44 5.44
C GLY A 75 9.48 -21.68 4.30
N LYS A 76 8.79 -21.42 3.18
CA LYS A 76 9.31 -20.64 2.07
C LYS A 76 8.72 -19.24 2.09
N ASP A 77 9.57 -18.22 2.12
CA ASP A 77 9.17 -16.82 2.00
C ASP A 77 9.58 -16.24 0.66
N LEU A 78 8.77 -15.30 0.17
CA LEU A 78 9.08 -14.54 -1.02
C LEU A 78 9.93 -13.33 -0.63
N LYS A 79 11.03 -13.14 -1.36
CA LYS A 79 11.88 -11.97 -1.16
C LYS A 79 11.25 -10.77 -1.85
N ILE A 80 11.08 -9.69 -1.09
CA ILE A 80 10.69 -8.40 -1.62
C ILE A 80 11.83 -7.89 -2.53
N PRO A 81 11.53 -7.53 -3.80
CA PRO A 81 12.52 -6.90 -4.66
C PRO A 81 13.02 -5.59 -4.05
N LYS A 82 14.31 -5.29 -4.23
CA LYS A 82 14.83 -3.99 -3.76
C LYS A 82 14.22 -2.84 -4.56
N PRO A 83 13.89 -1.71 -3.90
CA PRO A 83 13.48 -0.49 -4.57
C PRO A 83 14.49 -0.06 -5.65
N LYS A 84 13.99 0.47 -6.76
CA LYS A 84 14.83 0.99 -7.86
C LYS A 84 14.95 2.51 -7.87
N HIS A 85 14.34 3.17 -6.88
CA HIS A 85 14.46 4.59 -6.60
C HIS A 85 15.40 4.82 -5.41
N ARG A 86 15.58 6.09 -5.01
CA ARG A 86 16.24 6.39 -3.72
C ARG A 86 15.44 5.75 -2.58
N ASP A 87 16.12 5.19 -1.61
CA ASP A 87 15.50 4.42 -0.53
C ASP A 87 16.00 4.97 0.81
N PHE A 88 15.66 6.23 1.06
CA PHE A 88 15.92 6.85 2.35
C PHE A 88 14.82 6.46 3.34
N GLN A 89 15.16 6.48 4.63
CA GLN A 89 14.24 6.08 5.69
C GLN A 89 12.98 6.96 5.67
N GLU A 90 13.13 8.25 5.40
CA GLU A 90 12.05 9.23 5.35
C GLU A 90 11.07 8.97 4.20
N ASP A 91 11.58 8.49 3.04
CA ASP A 91 10.72 8.12 1.90
C ASP A 91 9.84 6.92 2.27
N ARG A 92 10.40 5.95 3.01
CA ARG A 92 9.66 4.77 3.49
C ARG A 92 8.64 5.13 4.57
N GLU A 93 9.02 5.94 5.55
CA GLU A 93 8.13 6.40 6.62
C GLU A 93 6.94 7.18 6.05
N THR A 94 7.20 8.06 5.08
CA THR A 94 6.14 8.80 4.39
C THR A 94 5.18 7.84 3.68
N PHE A 95 5.69 6.85 2.96
CA PHE A 95 4.84 5.87 2.29
C PHE A 95 4.02 5.03 3.29
N ASP A 96 4.64 4.57 4.37
CA ASP A 96 4.01 3.75 5.40
C ASP A 96 2.95 4.51 6.20
N PHE A 97 3.04 5.84 6.27
CA PHE A 97 1.99 6.68 6.80
C PHE A 97 0.71 6.62 5.94
N PHE A 98 0.85 6.69 4.61
CA PHE A 98 -0.30 6.64 3.69
C PHE A 98 -0.83 5.21 3.47
N VAL A 99 0.06 4.23 3.57
CA VAL A 99 -0.23 2.81 3.31
C VAL A 99 0.04 2.01 4.58
N ASP A 100 -0.67 2.37 5.64
CA ASP A 100 -0.64 1.62 6.88
C ASP A 100 -1.43 0.31 6.77
N THR A 101 -1.42 -0.49 7.83
CA THR A 101 -2.13 -1.77 7.87
C THR A 101 -3.65 -1.60 7.72
N ILE A 102 -4.23 -0.52 8.26
CA ILE A 102 -5.68 -0.28 8.23
C ILE A 102 -6.09 0.08 6.80
N GLN A 103 -5.38 1.02 6.17
CA GLN A 103 -5.59 1.41 4.78
C GLN A 103 -5.44 0.23 3.83
N LEU A 104 -4.48 -0.66 4.09
CA LEU A 104 -4.33 -1.88 3.30
C LEU A 104 -5.53 -2.82 3.49
N ILE A 105 -6.01 -3.03 4.72
CA ILE A 105 -7.18 -3.88 4.99
C ILE A 105 -8.43 -3.31 4.32
N ASP A 106 -8.71 -2.03 4.50
CA ASP A 106 -9.85 -1.33 3.91
C ASP A 106 -9.81 -1.38 2.37
N PHE A 107 -8.62 -1.23 1.80
CA PHE A 107 -8.41 -1.40 0.37
C PHE A 107 -8.71 -2.82 -0.10
N LEU A 108 -8.26 -3.85 0.63
CA LEU A 108 -8.38 -5.25 0.23
C LEU A 108 -9.76 -5.85 0.45
N GLU A 109 -10.55 -5.32 1.38
CA GLU A 109 -11.90 -5.81 1.70
C GLU A 109 -12.79 -6.01 0.47
N PRO A 110 -12.98 -5.02 -0.44
CA PRO A 110 -13.78 -5.20 -1.64
C PRO A 110 -13.18 -6.23 -2.60
N TRP A 111 -11.89 -6.54 -2.50
CA TRP A 111 -11.16 -7.50 -3.35
C TRP A 111 -11.03 -8.89 -2.72
N ASN A 112 -11.71 -9.18 -1.61
CA ASN A 112 -11.61 -10.46 -0.90
C ASN A 112 -11.90 -11.71 -1.77
N PHE A 113 -12.63 -11.54 -2.87
CA PHE A 113 -12.92 -12.58 -3.85
C PHE A 113 -11.68 -12.98 -4.67
N ARG A 114 -10.57 -12.23 -4.58
CA ARG A 114 -9.25 -12.53 -5.15
C ARG A 114 -8.41 -13.38 -4.20
N SER A 115 -8.94 -14.53 -3.81
CA SER A 115 -8.32 -15.45 -2.84
C SER A 115 -6.91 -15.96 -3.24
N GLU A 116 -6.51 -15.78 -4.49
CA GLU A 116 -5.18 -16.12 -4.97
C GLU A 116 -4.08 -15.26 -4.34
N VAL A 117 -4.44 -14.06 -3.87
CA VAL A 117 -3.51 -13.06 -3.32
C VAL A 117 -4.03 -12.47 -2.02
N VAL A 118 -5.32 -12.12 -1.96
CA VAL A 118 -5.97 -11.46 -0.81
C VAL A 118 -6.30 -12.48 0.28
N GLY A 119 -6.00 -12.16 1.54
CA GLY A 119 -6.17 -13.08 2.67
C GLY A 119 -5.10 -14.17 2.74
N THR A 120 -4.07 -14.09 1.89
CA THR A 120 -2.91 -14.97 1.98
C THR A 120 -1.89 -14.41 2.97
N ARG A 121 -1.01 -15.25 3.50
CA ARG A 121 0.13 -14.81 4.34
C ARG A 121 1.10 -13.83 3.64
N PHE A 122 0.95 -13.66 2.33
CA PHE A 122 1.78 -12.82 1.48
C PHE A 122 1.08 -11.53 1.05
N GLU A 123 -0.10 -11.19 1.58
CA GLU A 123 -0.81 -9.96 1.21
C GLU A 123 0.00 -8.68 1.47
N HIS A 124 0.86 -8.69 2.50
CA HIS A 124 1.79 -7.59 2.79
C HIS A 124 2.71 -7.27 1.60
N LEU A 125 2.98 -8.23 0.70
CA LEU A 125 3.78 -8.01 -0.49
C LEU A 125 3.10 -7.08 -1.50
N ILE A 126 1.78 -6.88 -1.43
CA ILE A 126 1.09 -5.88 -2.25
C ILE A 126 1.58 -4.48 -1.89
N ARG A 127 1.63 -4.16 -0.59
CA ARG A 127 2.18 -2.89 -0.10
C ARG A 127 3.65 -2.72 -0.50
N GLU A 128 4.45 -3.77 -0.33
CA GLU A 128 5.87 -3.74 -0.69
C GLU A 128 6.08 -3.54 -2.19
N PHE A 129 5.25 -4.19 -3.01
CA PHE A 129 5.25 -3.99 -4.45
C PHE A 129 4.97 -2.55 -4.82
N CYS A 130 3.96 -1.93 -4.20
CA CYS A 130 3.65 -0.53 -4.43
C CYS A 130 4.86 0.35 -4.11
N TYR A 131 5.47 0.21 -2.92
CA TYR A 131 6.65 0.98 -2.55
C TYR A 131 7.77 0.85 -3.58
N VAL A 132 8.11 -0.37 -4.02
CA VAL A 132 9.19 -0.62 -4.99
C VAL A 132 8.97 0.09 -6.34
N TRP A 133 7.72 0.30 -6.75
CA TRP A 133 7.37 0.77 -8.08
C TRP A 133 6.86 2.21 -8.14
N ILE A 134 6.62 2.88 -7.00
CA ILE A 134 6.28 4.30 -7.00
C ILE A 134 7.47 5.16 -7.40
N ASP A 135 7.16 6.34 -7.95
CA ASP A 135 8.08 7.46 -7.99
C ASP A 135 8.02 8.17 -6.63
N VAL A 136 8.99 7.91 -5.76
CA VAL A 136 9.07 8.53 -4.44
C VAL A 136 9.17 10.06 -4.48
N THR A 137 9.59 10.64 -5.61
CA THR A 137 9.63 12.10 -5.78
C THR A 137 8.29 12.70 -6.20
N SER A 138 7.35 11.86 -6.64
CA SER A 138 6.01 12.29 -7.06
C SER A 138 5.03 12.46 -5.92
N GLY A 139 5.28 11.80 -4.78
CA GLY A 139 4.58 12.12 -3.55
C GLY A 139 4.68 13.62 -3.31
N LYS A 140 3.64 14.24 -2.77
CA LYS A 140 3.70 15.65 -2.37
C LYS A 140 4.05 15.74 -0.89
N PRO A 141 5.33 15.67 -0.47
CA PRO A 141 5.70 16.05 0.88
C PRO A 141 5.15 17.45 1.19
N GLY A 142 5.31 18.42 0.28
CA GLY A 142 4.97 19.82 0.58
C GLY A 142 3.53 20.16 0.94
N ALA A 143 2.53 19.33 0.61
CA ALA A 143 1.14 19.56 1.06
C ALA A 143 0.84 18.83 2.37
N PHE A 144 1.51 17.70 2.60
CA PHE A 144 1.26 16.81 3.72
C PHE A 144 2.16 17.10 4.93
N THR A 145 3.45 17.37 4.70
CA THR A 145 4.33 17.92 5.73
C THR A 145 3.77 19.25 6.24
N GLN A 146 3.15 20.06 5.37
CA GLN A 146 2.44 21.26 5.79
C GLN A 146 1.21 20.91 6.64
N SER A 147 0.37 19.94 6.26
CA SER A 147 -0.78 19.55 7.09
C SER A 147 -0.40 18.89 8.43
N ILE A 148 0.73 18.15 8.50
CA ILE A 148 1.26 17.63 9.77
C ILE A 148 1.80 18.78 10.61
N PHE A 149 2.61 19.68 10.06
CA PHE A 149 3.11 20.84 10.79
C PHE A 149 1.97 21.75 11.24
N ASP A 150 0.94 21.92 10.43
CA ASP A 150 -0.25 22.70 10.77
C ASP A 150 -1.07 21.99 11.87
N ALA A 151 -1.21 20.66 11.82
CA ALA A 151 -1.91 19.88 12.85
C ALA A 151 -1.14 19.76 14.18
N GLU A 152 0.20 19.64 14.13
CA GLU A 152 1.07 19.69 15.30
C GLU A 152 1.07 21.10 15.92
N ALA A 153 1.09 22.16 15.10
CA ALA A 153 0.96 23.54 15.58
C ALA A 153 -0.41 23.84 16.19
N GLU A 154 -1.49 23.25 15.66
CA GLU A 154 -2.83 23.35 16.25
C GLU A 154 -2.92 22.57 17.58
N ALA A 155 -2.30 21.39 17.69
CA ALA A 155 -2.26 20.62 18.92
C ALA A 155 -1.45 21.31 20.04
N GLU A 156 -0.31 21.93 19.71
CA GLU A 156 0.46 22.74 20.67
C GLU A 156 -0.31 23.99 21.11
N ALA A 157 -1.09 24.62 20.23
CA ALA A 157 -1.92 25.78 20.56
C ALA A 157 -3.14 25.43 21.46
N GLU A 158 -3.67 24.22 21.34
CA GLU A 158 -4.77 23.72 22.19
C GLU A 158 -4.31 23.26 23.58
N GLU A 159 -3.06 22.77 23.72
CA GLU A 159 -2.46 22.49 25.03
C GLU A 159 -2.13 23.77 25.83
N GLU A 160 -1.79 24.88 25.18
CA GLU A 160 -1.55 26.17 25.87
C GLU A 160 -2.83 26.87 26.36
N THR A 161 -4.01 26.49 25.86
CA THR A 161 -5.28 27.18 26.17
C THR A 161 -6.17 26.48 27.20
N SER A 162 -5.73 25.35 27.78
CA SER A 162 -6.54 24.58 28.74
C SER A 162 -5.89 24.33 30.13
N GLY A 163 -5.58 25.43 30.82
CA GLY A 163 -5.83 25.62 32.27
C GLY A 163 -4.61 25.64 33.23
N PRO A 164 -4.75 26.06 34.51
CA PRO A 164 -5.85 26.77 35.19
C PRO A 164 -5.43 28.13 35.78
N ASP A 165 -6.43 28.96 36.11
CA ASP A 165 -6.27 30.18 36.90
C ASP A 165 -5.85 29.84 38.35
N THR A 166 -4.59 30.12 38.74
CA THR A 166 -4.22 30.33 40.15
C THR A 166 -3.15 31.40 40.29
N THR A 167 -3.55 32.50 40.91
CA THR A 167 -2.68 33.44 41.61
C THR A 167 -1.83 32.72 42.67
N SER A 168 -0.49 32.85 42.61
CA SER A 168 0.38 33.17 43.76
C SER A 168 1.88 32.94 43.49
N LYS A 169 2.66 33.97 43.79
CA LYS A 169 4.12 33.98 43.98
C LYS A 169 4.65 32.70 44.67
N LYS A 170 5.76 32.13 44.16
CA LYS A 170 7.02 32.00 44.93
C LYS A 170 8.20 31.49 44.08
N LYS A 171 9.20 32.38 44.07
CA LYS A 171 10.62 32.21 43.78
C LYS A 171 11.20 30.92 44.40
N TRP A 172 11.94 30.14 43.62
CA TRP A 172 12.98 29.26 44.13
C TRP A 172 14.21 29.35 43.23
N ASP A 173 15.29 29.83 43.86
CA ASP A 173 16.62 30.00 43.30
C ASP A 173 17.24 28.65 42.93
N LEU A 174 17.92 28.61 41.79
CA LEU A 174 18.78 27.51 41.36
C LEU A 174 20.13 27.57 42.10
N TYR A 175 20.44 26.50 42.82
CA TYR A 175 21.80 26.03 43.08
C TYR A 175 21.82 24.51 42.88
#